data_AF-I4Z1Y3-F1
#
_entry.id   AF-I4Z1Y3-F1
#
_cell.length_a   1.000
_cell.length_b   1.000
_cell.length_c   1.000
_cell.angle_alpha   90.00
_cell.angle_beta   90.00
_cell.angle_gamma   90.00
#
_symmetry.space_group_name_H-M   'P 1'
#
loop_
_entity.id
_entity.type
_entity.pdbx_description
1 polymer ?
#
loop_
_entity_poly.entity_id
_entity_poly.type
_entity_poly.pdbx_seq_one_letter_code
_entity_poly.pdbx_strand_id
1 'polypeptide(L)'
;MSLGTGAPGNSARGFATTNERPRIRGYFNICSCLSRSFACASAIGAAALVPQSPMDEGKVPGGRSMKDGRIGPGSVEGVSGTSGVTRLDALRPLLPAEEEVLSRLLSGSLDRLGDGTPPTSDDAARAIRAPFLRFLILGGDEGHRPHEKGVRLSGAWIQGILDLEACRVPRDIGLKDCRFDAVPVFTSAVIDRAFLDGSSLPGLQAERLDVRGGLYLRGVRVDGEIRLTDAGLGGNLVCDGAVIKSLGSFALNAEGIEVRNVLARGTDVRGGINLRGARLVADFDGTGAKVFQPDDVAIAAEAIDVGGSVLLRSATVDGEVRLLGASIAGDLNCTSMGIANPSDDALQLSRAEIGGILPAAGRQDRRSA
;
A
#
# COMPACT_ATOMS: atom_id res chain seq x y z
N MET A 1 -64.45 -58.56 -17.29
CA MET A 1 -63.09 -59.07 -17.57
C MET A 1 -62.12 -58.31 -16.69
N SER A 2 -61.49 -59.05 -15.77
CA SER A 2 -60.36 -58.75 -14.84
C SER A 2 -60.46 -57.47 -13.98
N LEU A 3 -60.77 -57.52 -12.66
CA LEU A 3 -59.96 -57.98 -11.50
C LEU A 3 -58.63 -57.20 -11.40
N GLY A 4 -58.18 -56.56 -10.30
CA GLY A 4 -58.57 -56.49 -8.89
C GLY A 4 -57.29 -56.37 -8.01
N THR A 5 -57.39 -55.73 -6.83
CA THR A 5 -56.46 -55.80 -5.66
C THR A 5 -55.03 -55.19 -5.80
N GLY A 6 -54.38 -54.55 -4.82
CA GLY A 6 -54.68 -54.25 -3.41
C GLY A 6 -53.56 -53.39 -2.76
N ALA A 7 -53.83 -52.81 -1.59
CA ALA A 7 -52.83 -52.34 -0.60
C ALA A 7 -52.31 -53.57 0.22
N PRO A 8 -51.32 -53.52 1.18
CA PRO A 8 -50.73 -52.37 1.90
C PRO A 8 -49.19 -52.44 2.24
N GLY A 9 -48.67 -51.35 2.84
CA GLY A 9 -47.67 -51.28 3.94
C GLY A 9 -46.26 -51.91 3.81
N ASN A 10 -45.20 -51.11 4.01
CA ASN A 10 -44.36 -51.23 5.22
C ASN A 10 -43.41 -50.03 5.41
N SER A 11 -43.16 -49.72 6.67
CA SER A 11 -42.31 -48.65 7.22
C SER A 11 -40.81 -48.81 6.91
N ALA A 12 -40.10 -47.70 6.67
CA ALA A 12 -38.71 -47.55 7.08
C ALA A 12 -38.31 -46.06 7.21
N ARG A 13 -37.67 -45.76 8.34
CA ARG A 13 -37.08 -44.48 8.74
C ARG A 13 -36.01 -44.02 7.76
N GLY A 14 -35.82 -42.70 7.60
CA GLY A 14 -34.70 -42.15 6.83
C GLY A 14 -34.54 -40.64 6.93
N PHE A 15 -33.96 -40.20 8.05
CA PHE A 15 -33.09 -39.02 8.21
C PHE A 15 -33.38 -37.72 7.43
N ALA A 16 -33.80 -36.71 8.19
CA ALA A 16 -33.56 -35.31 7.86
C ALA A 16 -32.05 -35.04 7.79
N THR A 17 -31.56 -34.57 6.64
CA THR A 17 -30.22 -34.01 6.51
C THR A 17 -30.31 -32.50 6.69
N THR A 18 -30.17 -32.05 7.93
CA THR A 18 -29.76 -30.68 8.25
C THR A 18 -28.36 -30.46 7.69
N ASN A 19 -28.27 -29.68 6.62
CA ASN A 19 -27.01 -29.33 5.98
C ASN A 19 -26.38 -28.14 6.72
N GLU A 20 -25.90 -28.39 7.94
CA GLU A 20 -25.06 -27.45 8.68
C GLU A 20 -23.59 -27.71 8.31
N ARG A 21 -23.00 -26.77 7.57
CA ARG A 21 -21.56 -26.74 7.32
C ARG A 21 -20.85 -26.36 8.63
N PRO A 22 -19.77 -27.04 9.05
CA PRO A 22 -19.10 -26.72 10.29
C PRO A 22 -18.32 -25.40 10.13
N ARG A 23 -18.68 -24.38 10.92
CA ARG A 23 -17.85 -23.19 11.13
C ARG A 23 -16.73 -23.57 12.09
N ILE A 24 -15.49 -23.60 11.61
CA ILE A 24 -14.31 -23.84 12.47
C ILE A 24 -14.05 -22.54 13.26
N ARG A 25 -14.58 -22.43 14.48
CA ARG A 25 -14.12 -21.44 15.47
C ARG A 25 -12.85 -21.98 16.14
N GLY A 26 -11.70 -21.75 15.51
CA GLY A 26 -10.40 -22.12 16.06
C GLY A 26 -9.73 -20.94 16.77
N TYR A 27 -9.49 -21.06 18.08
CA TYR A 27 -8.47 -20.26 18.75
C TYR A 27 -7.14 -21.02 18.60
N PHE A 28 -6.29 -20.60 17.67
CA PHE A 28 -4.93 -21.11 17.54
C PHE A 28 -3.95 -19.94 17.73
N ASN A 29 -3.30 -19.90 18.89
CA ASN A 29 -2.07 -19.13 19.07
C ASN A 29 -0.92 -20.10 18.79
N ILE A 30 -0.19 -19.88 17.70
CA ILE A 30 1.04 -20.64 17.42
C ILE A 30 2.17 -19.95 18.19
N CYS A 31 2.35 -20.38 19.44
CA CYS A 31 3.44 -19.93 20.30
C CYS A 31 4.75 -20.63 19.86
N SER A 32 5.75 -19.86 19.44
CA SER A 32 7.07 -20.39 19.08
C SER A 32 7.90 -20.65 20.35
N CYS A 33 8.04 -21.91 20.74
CA CYS A 33 8.92 -22.32 21.84
C CYS A 33 10.40 -22.44 21.40
N LEU A 34 11.24 -21.75 22.17
CA LEU A 34 12.71 -21.80 22.35
C LEU A 34 13.53 -22.88 21.62
N SER A 35 14.65 -22.45 21.03
CA SER A 35 15.96 -23.05 21.32
C SER A 35 17.12 -22.06 21.13
N ARG A 36 17.86 -21.84 22.21
CA ARG A 36 19.16 -21.15 22.27
C ARG A 36 20.19 -21.84 21.37
N SER A 37 20.99 -21.05 20.65
CA SER A 37 22.46 -21.20 20.52
C SER A 37 23.02 -20.04 19.72
N PHE A 38 23.54 -19.03 20.42
CA PHE A 38 24.47 -18.06 19.84
C PHE A 38 25.89 -18.60 20.03
N ALA A 39 26.56 -18.91 18.92
CA ALA A 39 28.00 -19.02 18.85
C ALA A 39 28.49 -18.00 17.81
N CYS A 40 28.82 -16.79 18.28
CA CYS A 40 29.69 -15.87 17.56
C CYS A 40 30.88 -15.55 18.48
N ALA A 41 31.92 -16.38 18.43
CA ALA A 41 33.29 -15.89 18.49
C ALA A 41 33.59 -15.38 17.07
N SER A 42 34.15 -14.21 16.78
CA SER A 42 35.19 -13.39 17.39
C SER A 42 35.08 -12.01 16.69
N ALA A 43 35.26 -10.87 17.34
CA ALA A 43 36.58 -10.31 17.62
C ALA A 43 36.51 -9.28 18.77
N ILE A 44 37.56 -9.35 19.60
CA ILE A 44 37.83 -8.56 20.79
C ILE A 44 38.51 -7.24 20.38
N GLY A 45 38.12 -6.15 21.05
CA GLY A 45 38.80 -4.86 21.01
C GLY A 45 38.36 -3.93 22.15
N ALA A 46 38.78 -4.28 23.38
CA ALA A 46 38.93 -3.49 24.62
C ALA A 46 38.31 -2.07 24.68
N ALA A 47 37.31 -1.81 25.54
CA ALA A 47 37.38 -1.57 27.00
C ALA A 47 37.68 -0.10 27.39
N ALA A 48 36.69 0.56 28.01
CA ALA A 48 36.86 1.38 29.22
C ALA A 48 35.49 1.72 29.85
N LEU A 49 35.37 1.42 31.14
CA LEU A 49 34.22 1.60 32.01
C LEU A 49 34.23 3.01 32.67
N VAL A 50 33.02 3.61 32.81
CA VAL A 50 32.45 4.25 34.04
C VAL A 50 33.05 5.63 34.48
N PRO A 51 32.34 6.52 35.24
CA PRO A 51 31.00 6.45 35.88
C PRO A 51 30.02 7.62 35.60
N GLN A 52 28.79 7.44 36.07
CA GLN A 52 27.79 8.48 36.35
C GLN A 52 28.01 9.19 37.70
N SER A 53 27.53 10.44 37.80
CA SER A 53 26.80 11.10 38.93
C SER A 53 27.03 12.64 38.91
N PRO A 54 26.27 13.49 39.64
CA PRO A 54 24.82 13.56 39.88
C PRO A 54 24.25 15.01 39.75
N MET A 55 22.91 15.15 39.90
CA MET A 55 22.11 16.25 40.49
C MET A 55 22.57 17.72 40.37
N ASP A 56 21.71 18.59 39.81
CA ASP A 56 21.60 19.98 40.28
C ASP A 56 20.14 20.47 40.24
N GLU A 57 19.60 20.76 41.43
CA GLU A 57 18.33 21.44 41.67
C GLU A 57 18.62 22.95 41.75
N GLY A 58 17.92 23.77 40.96
CA GLY A 58 18.18 25.21 41.06
C GLY A 58 17.27 26.15 40.28
N LYS A 59 16.17 26.53 40.95
CA LYS A 59 15.74 27.94 41.11
C LYS A 59 14.83 28.58 40.05
N VAL A 60 13.58 28.77 40.49
CA VAL A 60 12.54 29.70 39.98
C VAL A 60 12.87 31.15 40.38
N PRO A 61 12.47 32.14 39.56
CA PRO A 61 11.60 33.23 40.04
C PRO A 61 10.46 33.51 39.03
N GLY A 62 9.18 33.58 39.42
CA GLY A 62 8.56 34.76 40.06
C GLY A 62 8.62 35.96 39.10
N GLY A 63 7.66 36.22 38.21
CA GLY A 63 6.28 36.61 38.49
C GLY A 63 6.14 38.14 38.38
N ARG A 64 5.40 38.65 37.38
CA ARG A 64 4.79 40.00 37.41
C ARG A 64 3.59 40.09 36.47
N SER A 65 2.56 40.72 37.00
CA SER A 65 1.19 40.90 36.49
C SER A 65 1.04 42.23 35.71
N MET A 66 -0.11 42.33 35.02
CA MET A 66 -0.80 43.49 34.43
C MET A 66 -0.52 43.79 32.94
N LYS A 67 -1.55 43.69 32.09
CA LYS A 67 -2.56 44.75 31.82
C LYS A 67 -3.55 44.32 30.73
N ASP A 68 -4.79 44.78 30.90
CA ASP A 68 -5.89 44.72 29.96
C ASP A 68 -5.54 45.24 28.56
N GLY A 69 -6.03 44.56 27.54
CA GLY A 69 -6.01 45.01 26.15
C GLY A 69 -6.96 44.21 25.29
N ARG A 70 -8.21 44.66 25.16
CA ARG A 70 -9.16 44.19 24.14
C ARG A 70 -8.56 44.43 22.75
N ILE A 71 -8.43 43.39 21.94
CA ILE A 71 -8.13 43.47 20.51
C ILE A 71 -9.17 42.62 19.78
N GLY A 72 -9.84 43.24 18.79
CA GLY A 72 -10.95 42.67 18.01
C GLY A 72 -10.55 41.50 17.08
N PRO A 73 -11.52 40.93 16.35
CA PRO A 73 -11.29 39.74 15.54
C PRO A 73 -10.41 40.08 14.34
N GLY A 74 -9.14 39.71 14.42
CA GLY A 74 -8.24 39.64 13.29
C GLY A 74 -8.69 38.54 12.34
N SER A 75 -9.08 38.96 11.15
CA SER A 75 -9.23 38.14 9.95
C SER A 75 -8.11 37.10 9.85
N VAL A 76 -8.49 35.83 9.90
CA VAL A 76 -7.67 34.71 9.46
C VAL A 76 -7.34 34.93 7.98
N GLU A 77 -6.11 35.36 7.71
CA GLU A 77 -5.54 35.30 6.38
C GLU A 77 -5.54 33.84 5.92
N GLY A 78 -6.27 33.60 4.84
CA GLY A 78 -6.37 32.30 4.21
C GLY A 78 -4.98 31.81 3.81
N VAL A 79 -4.72 30.55 4.14
CA VAL A 79 -3.63 29.78 3.56
C VAL A 79 -3.76 29.88 2.04
N SER A 80 -2.72 30.48 1.44
CA SER A 80 -2.55 30.70 0.00
C SER A 80 -2.78 29.40 -0.78
N GLY A 81 -3.94 29.29 -1.43
CA GLY A 81 -4.23 28.23 -2.38
C GLY A 81 -3.21 28.24 -3.52
N THR A 82 -2.74 27.05 -3.88
CA THR A 82 -2.01 26.79 -5.12
C THR A 82 -2.87 27.24 -6.30
N SER A 83 -2.54 28.41 -6.86
CA SER A 83 -3.19 28.94 -8.06
C SER A 83 -2.99 27.94 -9.21
N GLY A 84 -4.01 27.12 -9.48
CA GLY A 84 -3.98 26.13 -10.54
C GLY A 84 -3.69 26.80 -11.87
N VAL A 85 -2.61 26.40 -12.53
CA VAL A 85 -2.27 26.90 -13.86
C VAL A 85 -3.31 26.40 -14.86
N THR A 86 -4.11 27.31 -15.41
CA THR A 86 -5.19 26.99 -16.35
C THR A 86 -4.84 27.22 -17.81
N ARG A 87 -3.66 27.78 -18.11
CA ARG A 87 -3.21 28.08 -19.48
C ARG A 87 -1.74 27.72 -19.67
N LEU A 88 -1.40 27.21 -20.85
CA LEU A 88 -0.03 26.81 -21.17
C LEU A 88 0.96 27.99 -21.11
N ASP A 89 0.52 29.20 -21.45
CA ASP A 89 1.38 30.38 -21.50
C ASP A 89 1.99 30.75 -20.13
N ALA A 90 1.31 30.42 -19.04
CA ALA A 90 1.84 30.64 -17.68
C ALA A 90 3.02 29.70 -17.34
N LEU A 91 3.24 28.65 -18.14
CA LEU A 91 4.34 27.70 -17.98
C LEU A 91 5.52 28.03 -18.89
N ARG A 92 5.39 28.98 -19.83
CA ARG A 92 6.49 29.32 -20.75
C ARG A 92 7.64 30.02 -20.00
N PRO A 93 8.90 29.83 -20.43
CA PRO A 93 9.34 28.91 -21.49
C PRO A 93 9.20 27.44 -21.05
N LEU A 94 8.88 26.56 -22.02
CA LEU A 94 8.79 25.12 -21.78
C LEU A 94 10.20 24.50 -21.80
N LEU A 95 10.36 23.41 -21.07
CA LEU A 95 11.57 22.59 -21.15
C LEU A 95 11.56 21.75 -22.45
N PRO A 96 12.72 21.32 -22.96
CA PRO A 96 12.79 20.52 -24.18
C PRO A 96 11.90 19.27 -24.17
N ALA A 97 11.83 18.57 -23.03
CA ALA A 97 10.96 17.41 -22.86
C ALA A 97 9.47 17.78 -22.88
N GLU A 98 9.11 18.93 -22.30
CA GLU A 98 7.73 19.42 -22.30
C GLU A 98 7.27 19.81 -23.71
N GLU A 99 8.15 20.41 -24.51
CA GLU A 99 7.89 20.69 -25.93
C GLU A 99 7.72 19.40 -26.75
N GLU A 100 8.55 18.38 -26.50
CA GLU A 100 8.41 17.07 -27.14
C GLU A 100 7.06 16.43 -26.80
N VAL A 101 6.68 16.41 -25.52
CA VAL A 101 5.37 15.90 -25.08
C VAL A 101 4.25 16.68 -25.74
N LEU A 102 4.33 18.02 -25.76
CA LEU A 102 3.32 18.87 -26.38
C LEU A 102 3.11 18.53 -27.87
N SER A 103 4.20 18.28 -28.60
CA SER A 103 4.17 17.91 -30.02
C SER A 103 3.49 16.56 -30.30
N ARG A 104 3.39 15.69 -29.29
CA ARG A 104 2.85 14.32 -29.41
C ARG A 104 1.55 14.08 -28.65
N LEU A 105 1.00 15.11 -27.98
CA LEU A 105 -0.23 15.04 -27.19
C LEU A 105 -1.42 14.39 -27.89
N LEU A 106 -1.53 14.57 -29.21
CA LEU A 106 -2.64 14.06 -30.03
C LEU A 106 -2.40 12.64 -30.57
N SER A 107 -1.22 12.06 -30.36
CA SER A 107 -0.90 10.73 -30.90
C SER A 107 -1.61 9.60 -30.14
N GLY A 108 -1.95 9.84 -28.86
CA GLY A 108 -2.48 8.81 -27.95
C GLY A 108 -1.51 7.64 -27.71
N SER A 109 -0.27 7.78 -28.16
CA SER A 109 0.81 6.81 -27.98
C SER A 109 1.54 7.07 -26.65
N LEU A 110 2.35 6.12 -26.19
CA LEU A 110 3.19 6.34 -25.01
C LEU A 110 4.31 7.30 -25.43
N ASP A 111 4.29 8.51 -24.89
CA ASP A 111 5.30 9.53 -25.12
C ASP A 111 6.58 9.11 -24.37
N ARG A 112 7.41 8.35 -25.09
CA ARG A 112 8.70 7.84 -24.61
C ARG A 112 9.74 8.93 -24.69
N LEU A 113 10.23 9.37 -23.53
CA LEU A 113 11.35 10.30 -23.42
C LEU A 113 12.68 9.54 -23.30
N GLY A 114 13.67 9.95 -24.08
CA GLY A 114 14.98 9.30 -24.13
C GLY A 114 14.89 7.81 -24.50
N ASP A 115 15.56 6.96 -23.73
CA ASP A 115 15.49 5.50 -23.87
C ASP A 115 14.26 4.88 -23.18
N GLY A 116 13.38 5.69 -22.58
CA GLY A 116 12.18 5.23 -21.87
C GLY A 116 12.45 4.45 -20.58
N THR A 117 13.69 4.39 -20.11
CA THR A 117 14.03 3.82 -18.80
C THR A 117 13.99 4.93 -17.73
N PRO A 118 13.84 4.57 -16.43
CA PRO A 118 13.87 5.55 -15.36
C PRO A 118 15.19 6.31 -15.36
N PRO A 119 15.18 7.64 -15.46
CA PRO A 119 16.40 8.43 -15.43
C PRO A 119 17.13 8.19 -14.10
N THR A 120 18.40 7.79 -14.18
CA THR A 120 19.25 7.48 -13.01
C THR A 120 19.95 8.72 -12.46
N SER A 121 19.92 9.82 -13.20
CA SER A 121 20.45 11.13 -12.85
C SER A 121 19.46 12.24 -13.21
N ASP A 122 19.73 13.44 -12.73
CA ASP A 122 19.01 14.68 -13.02
C ASP A 122 19.21 15.12 -14.50
N ASP A 123 18.64 14.36 -15.44
CA ASP A 123 18.73 14.59 -16.88
C ASP A 123 17.76 15.67 -17.34
N ALA A 124 18.29 16.88 -17.56
CA ALA A 124 17.51 18.04 -18.02
C ALA A 124 16.78 17.80 -19.35
N ALA A 125 17.24 16.87 -20.20
CA ALA A 125 16.56 16.54 -21.46
C ALA A 125 15.28 15.73 -21.25
N ARG A 126 15.06 15.17 -20.07
CA ARG A 126 13.87 14.39 -19.68
C ARG A 126 13.05 15.07 -18.59
N ALA A 127 13.45 16.28 -18.18
CA ALA A 127 12.82 17.02 -17.11
C ALA A 127 11.45 17.58 -17.55
N ILE A 128 10.40 17.22 -16.80
CA ILE A 128 9.05 17.75 -16.92
C ILE A 128 8.67 18.36 -15.58
N ARG A 129 8.19 19.60 -15.58
CA ARG A 129 7.69 20.23 -14.35
C ARG A 129 6.32 19.68 -14.00
N ALA A 130 6.11 19.38 -12.72
CA ALA A 130 4.85 18.86 -12.22
C ALA A 130 3.64 19.76 -12.52
N PRO A 131 3.72 21.11 -12.49
CA PRO A 131 2.63 21.98 -12.93
C PRO A 131 2.23 21.80 -14.39
N PHE A 132 3.18 21.54 -15.29
CA PHE A 132 2.90 21.24 -16.70
C PHE A 132 2.18 19.90 -16.84
N LEU A 133 2.66 18.88 -16.14
CA LEU A 133 2.02 17.57 -16.13
C LEU A 133 0.60 17.63 -15.55
N ARG A 134 0.39 18.34 -14.43
CA ARG A 134 -0.93 18.61 -13.84
C ARG A 134 -1.85 19.28 -14.86
N PHE A 135 -1.39 20.33 -15.54
CA PHE A 135 -2.17 21.02 -16.57
C PHE A 135 -2.68 20.07 -17.66
N LEU A 136 -1.81 19.18 -18.17
CA LEU A 136 -2.21 18.18 -19.16
C LEU A 136 -3.18 17.15 -18.59
N ILE A 137 -2.91 16.62 -17.40
CA ILE A 137 -3.78 15.63 -16.73
C ILE A 137 -5.20 16.18 -16.52
N LEU A 138 -5.31 17.46 -16.14
CA LEU A 138 -6.61 18.13 -15.94
C LEU A 138 -7.32 18.49 -17.25
N GLY A 139 -6.71 18.21 -18.41
CA GLY A 139 -7.34 18.30 -19.72
C GLY A 139 -6.80 19.40 -20.63
N GLY A 140 -5.81 20.18 -20.19
CA GLY A 140 -5.21 21.26 -20.95
C GLY A 140 -6.18 22.41 -21.28
N ASP A 141 -5.74 23.33 -22.15
CA ASP A 141 -6.54 24.43 -22.68
C ASP A 141 -6.92 24.20 -24.15
N GLU A 142 -7.54 25.19 -24.79
CA GLU A 142 -7.89 25.12 -26.20
C GLU A 142 -6.63 25.03 -27.07
N GLY A 143 -6.52 23.96 -27.85
CA GLY A 143 -5.35 23.66 -28.68
C GLY A 143 -4.34 22.70 -28.05
N HIS A 144 -4.37 22.48 -26.73
CA HIS A 144 -3.42 21.61 -26.01
C HIS A 144 -4.12 20.52 -25.19
N ARG A 145 -5.26 20.03 -25.68
CA ARG A 145 -5.99 18.94 -25.03
C ARG A 145 -5.24 17.61 -25.24
N PRO A 146 -5.02 16.81 -24.19
CA PRO A 146 -4.45 15.48 -24.36
C PRO A 146 -5.44 14.58 -25.11
N HIS A 147 -4.93 13.53 -25.74
CA HIS A 147 -5.74 12.47 -26.31
C HIS A 147 -6.76 11.90 -25.29
N GLU A 148 -7.88 11.40 -25.77
CA GLU A 148 -8.92 10.74 -24.95
C GLU A 148 -8.42 9.54 -24.10
N LYS A 149 -7.21 9.03 -24.39
CA LYS A 149 -6.56 7.93 -23.66
C LYS A 149 -5.85 8.40 -22.39
N GLY A 150 -5.87 9.71 -22.12
CA GLY A 150 -5.17 10.34 -21.00
C GLY A 150 -3.70 10.64 -21.30
N VAL A 151 -2.98 11.06 -20.27
CA VAL A 151 -1.54 11.36 -20.36
C VAL A 151 -0.75 10.07 -20.16
N ARG A 152 0.15 9.77 -21.10
CA ARG A 152 0.96 8.54 -21.08
C ARG A 152 2.41 8.88 -21.36
N LEU A 153 3.20 8.95 -20.31
CA LEU A 153 4.62 9.27 -20.35
C LEU A 153 5.45 8.09 -19.88
N SER A 154 6.63 7.93 -20.48
CA SER A 154 7.64 7.02 -19.95
C SER A 154 9.06 7.59 -19.99
N GLY A 155 9.85 7.30 -18.96
CA GLY A 155 11.24 7.77 -18.87
C GLY A 155 11.39 9.23 -18.44
N ALA A 156 10.31 9.86 -17.96
CA ALA A 156 10.32 11.26 -17.55
C ALA A 156 10.94 11.47 -16.16
N TRP A 157 11.62 12.59 -15.98
CA TRP A 157 12.01 13.11 -14.67
C TRP A 157 11.04 14.23 -14.26
N ILE A 158 10.21 13.97 -13.25
CA ILE A 158 9.14 14.86 -12.81
C ILE A 158 9.65 15.73 -11.66
N GLN A 159 9.75 17.03 -11.95
CA GLN A 159 10.28 18.04 -11.03
C GLN A 159 9.15 18.74 -10.27
N GLY A 160 9.26 18.75 -8.94
CA GLY A 160 8.27 19.35 -8.05
C GLY A 160 7.09 18.43 -7.74
N ILE A 161 6.11 18.96 -7.00
CA ILE A 161 4.98 18.20 -6.48
C ILE A 161 3.91 18.06 -7.57
N LEU A 162 3.63 16.83 -8.00
CA LEU A 162 2.44 16.52 -8.79
C LEU A 162 1.24 16.42 -7.85
N ASP A 163 0.68 17.58 -7.57
CA ASP A 163 -0.58 17.72 -6.84
C ASP A 163 -1.73 17.41 -7.80
N LEU A 164 -2.63 16.53 -7.41
CA LEU A 164 -3.94 16.20 -7.99
C LEU A 164 -5.02 16.14 -6.91
N GLU A 165 -4.77 16.75 -5.75
CA GLU A 165 -5.68 16.74 -4.61
C GLU A 165 -7.07 17.23 -5.01
N ALA A 166 -8.10 16.48 -4.59
CA ALA A 166 -9.52 16.74 -4.84
C ALA A 166 -9.91 16.93 -6.31
N CYS A 167 -9.05 16.55 -7.26
CA CYS A 167 -9.28 16.72 -8.69
C CYS A 167 -10.07 15.54 -9.28
N ARG A 168 -10.85 15.80 -10.33
CA ARG A 168 -11.54 14.76 -11.12
C ARG A 168 -10.87 14.63 -12.48
N VAL A 169 -10.23 13.48 -12.70
CA VAL A 169 -9.52 13.15 -13.94
C VAL A 169 -10.27 12.01 -14.63
N PRO A 170 -11.16 12.29 -15.60
CA PRO A 170 -11.97 11.27 -16.27
C PRO A 170 -11.17 10.53 -17.35
N ARG A 171 -9.89 10.24 -17.09
CA ARG A 171 -8.95 9.57 -18.00
C ARG A 171 -7.88 8.81 -17.23
N ASP A 172 -7.18 7.93 -17.94
CA ASP A 172 -6.03 7.21 -17.41
C ASP A 172 -4.83 8.16 -17.19
N ILE A 173 -4.07 7.94 -16.13
CA ILE A 173 -2.77 8.57 -15.87
C ILE A 173 -1.70 7.49 -16.00
N GLY A 174 -0.86 7.57 -17.02
CA GLY A 174 0.27 6.66 -17.22
C GLY A 174 1.60 7.41 -17.08
N LEU A 175 2.35 7.13 -16.01
CA LEU A 175 3.67 7.68 -15.74
C LEU A 175 4.60 6.50 -15.43
N LYS A 176 5.01 5.80 -16.47
CA LYS A 176 5.79 4.56 -16.36
C LYS A 176 7.27 4.85 -16.40
N ASP A 177 8.07 4.10 -15.66
CA ASP A 177 9.52 4.27 -15.68
C ASP A 177 9.93 5.74 -15.46
N CYS A 178 9.21 6.46 -14.61
CA CYS A 178 9.41 7.88 -14.32
C CYS A 178 10.13 8.05 -12.98
N ARG A 179 10.91 9.12 -12.82
CA ARG A 179 11.50 9.51 -11.54
C ARG A 179 10.78 10.74 -11.00
N PHE A 180 10.39 10.74 -9.74
CA PHE A 180 9.79 11.89 -9.07
C PHE A 180 10.74 12.43 -8.01
N ASP A 181 10.93 13.75 -7.96
CA ASP A 181 11.75 14.39 -6.91
C ASP A 181 10.97 14.68 -5.64
N ALA A 182 9.66 14.84 -5.75
CA ALA A 182 8.77 15.13 -4.64
C ALA A 182 7.61 14.13 -4.59
N VAL A 183 7.02 13.97 -3.41
CA VAL A 183 5.92 13.03 -3.18
C VAL A 183 4.70 13.48 -4.01
N PRO A 184 4.22 12.70 -4.98
CA PRO A 184 2.96 12.98 -5.67
C PRO A 184 1.77 12.89 -4.71
N VAL A 185 0.80 13.80 -4.89
CA VAL A 185 -0.36 13.96 -4.01
C VAL A 185 -1.64 13.73 -4.80
N PHE A 186 -2.27 12.58 -4.62
CA PHE A 186 -3.53 12.15 -5.24
C PHE A 186 -4.67 12.07 -4.22
N THR A 187 -4.50 12.68 -3.04
CA THR A 187 -5.46 12.67 -1.94
C THR A 187 -6.84 13.15 -2.40
N SER A 188 -7.89 12.37 -2.12
CA SER A 188 -9.28 12.66 -2.53
C SER A 188 -9.49 12.87 -4.04
N ALA A 189 -8.55 12.46 -4.90
CA ALA A 189 -8.73 12.55 -6.34
C ALA A 189 -9.70 11.46 -6.83
N VAL A 190 -10.37 11.72 -7.96
CA VAL A 190 -11.20 10.74 -8.67
C VAL A 190 -10.59 10.52 -10.04
N ILE A 191 -10.07 9.32 -10.30
CA ILE A 191 -9.34 9.00 -11.52
C ILE A 191 -9.85 7.70 -12.15
N ASP A 192 -9.63 7.49 -13.45
CA ASP A 192 -10.05 6.22 -14.08
C ASP A 192 -9.07 5.09 -13.75
N ARG A 193 -7.80 5.23 -14.10
CA ARG A 193 -6.71 4.29 -13.78
C ARG A 193 -5.39 5.04 -13.62
N ALA A 194 -4.52 4.55 -12.74
CA ALA A 194 -3.16 5.07 -12.57
C ALA A 194 -2.13 3.97 -12.80
N PHE A 195 -1.17 4.23 -13.69
CA PHE A 195 -0.04 3.35 -13.97
C PHE A 195 1.27 4.06 -13.63
N LEU A 196 1.92 3.63 -12.55
CA LEU A 196 3.25 4.09 -12.11
C LEU A 196 4.27 2.93 -12.16
N ASP A 197 4.02 1.95 -13.03
CA ASP A 197 4.88 0.78 -13.21
C ASP A 197 6.34 1.20 -13.49
N GLY A 198 7.31 0.60 -12.79
CA GLY A 198 8.75 0.84 -12.96
C GLY A 198 9.28 2.18 -12.45
N SER A 199 8.40 3.07 -11.96
CA SER A 199 8.77 4.41 -11.52
C SER A 199 9.49 4.44 -10.17
N SER A 200 10.19 5.53 -9.90
CA SER A 200 10.86 5.82 -8.61
C SER A 200 10.16 6.99 -7.93
N LEU A 201 9.68 6.78 -6.71
CA LEU A 201 8.91 7.74 -5.93
C LEU A 201 9.55 7.96 -4.55
N PRO A 202 9.56 9.18 -4.00
CA PRO A 202 9.93 9.40 -2.59
C PRO A 202 8.78 9.06 -1.62
N GLY A 203 7.62 8.63 -2.13
CA GLY A 203 6.39 8.35 -1.40
C GLY A 203 5.18 8.48 -2.33
N LEU A 204 3.98 8.19 -1.84
CA LEU A 204 2.73 8.47 -2.56
C LEU A 204 1.64 8.81 -1.55
N GLN A 205 1.08 10.02 -1.64
CA GLN A 205 -0.10 10.40 -0.87
C GLN A 205 -1.34 10.17 -1.72
N ALA A 206 -2.21 9.26 -1.31
CA ALA A 206 -3.39 8.86 -2.06
C ALA A 206 -4.52 8.45 -1.09
N GLU A 207 -4.60 9.12 0.06
CA GLU A 207 -5.70 8.93 1.01
C GLU A 207 -7.03 9.31 0.35
N ARG A 208 -8.06 8.47 0.54
CA ARG A 208 -9.39 8.67 -0.05
C ARG A 208 -9.41 8.80 -1.57
N LEU A 209 -8.38 8.28 -2.26
CA LEU A 209 -8.34 8.20 -3.71
C LEU A 209 -9.46 7.28 -4.20
N ASP A 210 -10.24 7.74 -5.17
CA ASP A 210 -11.25 6.93 -5.88
C ASP A 210 -10.75 6.62 -7.29
N VAL A 211 -10.45 5.35 -7.56
CA VAL A 211 -10.01 4.85 -8.86
C VAL A 211 -11.11 3.95 -9.42
N ARG A 212 -11.68 4.29 -10.58
CA ARG A 212 -12.69 3.42 -11.22
C ARG A 212 -12.14 2.04 -11.57
N GLY A 213 -10.88 1.99 -12.01
CA GLY A 213 -10.12 0.79 -12.28
C GLY A 213 -9.08 0.51 -11.18
N GLY A 214 -7.84 0.28 -11.58
CA GLY A 214 -6.75 -0.12 -10.66
C GLY A 214 -5.63 0.91 -10.54
N LEU A 215 -4.86 0.74 -9.47
CA LEU A 215 -3.58 1.41 -9.23
C LEU A 215 -2.46 0.40 -9.47
N TYR A 216 -1.62 0.66 -10.48
CA TYR A 216 -0.57 -0.26 -10.93
C TYR A 216 0.80 0.31 -10.59
N LEU A 217 1.52 -0.38 -9.70
CA LEU A 217 2.80 -0.04 -9.10
C LEU A 217 3.81 -1.19 -9.31
N ARG A 218 3.74 -1.93 -10.42
CA ARG A 218 4.63 -3.09 -10.62
C ARG A 218 6.07 -2.64 -10.74
N GLY A 219 6.97 -3.27 -9.99
CA GLY A 219 8.39 -2.92 -10.00
C GLY A 219 8.70 -1.48 -9.59
N VAL A 220 7.76 -0.78 -8.95
CA VAL A 220 7.99 0.58 -8.44
C VAL A 220 9.07 0.54 -7.36
N ARG A 221 9.88 1.59 -7.27
CA ARG A 221 10.79 1.83 -6.14
C ARG A 221 10.26 3.02 -5.35
N VAL A 222 9.94 2.80 -4.09
CA VAL A 222 9.45 3.86 -3.21
C VAL A 222 10.38 3.99 -2.00
N ASP A 223 11.00 5.15 -1.84
CA ASP A 223 11.84 5.49 -0.70
C ASP A 223 11.05 6.37 0.29
N GLY A 224 9.89 5.86 0.71
CA GLY A 224 8.95 6.49 1.62
C GLY A 224 7.69 5.66 1.79
N GLU A 225 6.64 6.27 2.34
CA GLU A 225 5.35 5.61 2.56
C GLU A 225 4.41 5.78 1.35
N ILE A 226 3.66 4.72 1.04
CA ILE A 226 2.50 4.75 0.16
C ILE A 226 1.24 4.79 1.03
N ARG A 227 0.51 5.90 0.99
CA ARG A 227 -0.71 6.15 1.77
C ARG A 227 -1.93 6.00 0.90
N LEU A 228 -2.77 5.02 1.21
CA LEU A 228 -4.01 4.63 0.53
C LEU A 228 -5.16 4.49 1.55
N THR A 229 -5.04 5.16 2.70
CA THR A 229 -6.06 5.13 3.75
C THR A 229 -7.42 5.54 3.19
N ASP A 230 -8.44 4.72 3.43
CA ASP A 230 -9.82 4.89 2.95
C ASP A 230 -9.95 5.08 1.42
N ALA A 231 -8.97 4.60 0.63
CA ALA A 231 -9.05 4.64 -0.83
C ALA A 231 -10.05 3.60 -1.38
N GLY A 232 -10.75 3.94 -2.45
CA GLY A 232 -11.66 3.06 -3.18
C GLY A 232 -11.11 2.74 -4.57
N LEU A 233 -10.90 1.47 -4.88
CA LEU A 233 -10.39 1.01 -6.18
C LEU A 233 -11.37 -0.01 -6.76
N GLY A 234 -12.07 0.35 -7.84
CA GLY A 234 -12.99 -0.57 -8.53
C GLY A 234 -12.29 -1.79 -9.16
N GLY A 235 -10.97 -1.69 -9.36
CA GLY A 235 -10.09 -2.74 -9.86
C GLY A 235 -9.11 -3.24 -8.80
N ASN A 236 -7.85 -3.43 -9.20
CA ASN A 236 -6.82 -4.04 -8.36
C ASN A 236 -5.79 -3.00 -7.89
N LEU A 237 -5.26 -3.21 -6.69
CA LEU A 237 -3.97 -2.65 -6.27
C LEU A 237 -2.87 -3.64 -6.66
N VAL A 238 -1.98 -3.25 -7.56
CA VAL A 238 -0.93 -4.13 -8.07
C VAL A 238 0.44 -3.59 -7.68
N CYS A 239 1.11 -4.24 -6.76
CA CYS A 239 2.45 -3.93 -6.28
C CYS A 239 3.48 -5.00 -6.67
N ASP A 240 3.18 -5.92 -7.59
CA ASP A 240 4.09 -7.04 -7.90
C ASP A 240 5.54 -6.59 -8.19
N GLY A 241 6.50 -7.19 -7.49
CA GLY A 241 7.93 -6.88 -7.61
C GLY A 241 8.33 -5.48 -7.15
N ALA A 242 7.43 -4.72 -6.48
CA ALA A 242 7.75 -3.42 -5.94
C ALA A 242 8.76 -3.52 -4.79
N VAL A 243 9.59 -2.47 -4.66
CA VAL A 243 10.51 -2.28 -3.54
C VAL A 243 10.06 -1.01 -2.80
N ILE A 244 9.57 -1.16 -1.58
CA ILE A 244 9.02 -0.07 -0.78
C ILE A 244 9.80 0.00 0.53
N LYS A 245 10.49 1.11 0.76
CA LYS A 245 11.33 1.32 1.94
C LYS A 245 10.88 2.56 2.67
N SER A 246 10.36 2.38 3.87
CA SER A 246 10.02 3.46 4.78
C SER A 246 10.79 3.28 6.08
N LEU A 247 11.27 4.39 6.66
CA LEU A 247 11.81 4.41 8.01
C LEU A 247 10.70 4.53 9.08
N GLY A 248 9.44 4.70 8.65
CA GLY A 248 8.27 4.74 9.51
C GLY A 248 7.71 3.34 9.84
N SER A 249 6.56 3.32 10.53
CA SER A 249 5.90 2.07 10.95
C SER A 249 5.32 1.27 9.78
N PHE A 250 4.60 1.93 8.87
CA PHE A 250 4.04 1.29 7.68
C PHE A 250 4.65 1.90 6.43
N ALA A 251 5.14 1.04 5.52
CA ALA A 251 5.62 1.43 4.21
C ALA A 251 4.49 1.43 3.18
N LEU A 252 3.53 0.53 3.34
CA LEU A 252 2.27 0.51 2.59
C LEU A 252 1.12 0.62 3.58
N ASN A 253 0.47 1.78 3.61
CA ASN A 253 -0.66 2.04 4.49
C ASN A 253 -1.96 2.09 3.69
N ALA A 254 -2.69 0.98 3.68
CA ALA A 254 -3.96 0.79 2.99
C ALA A 254 -5.09 0.44 3.98
N GLU A 255 -5.07 1.08 5.15
CA GLU A 255 -6.15 1.00 6.14
C GLU A 255 -7.49 1.42 5.54
N GLY A 256 -8.53 0.62 5.76
CA GLY A 256 -9.88 0.92 5.27
C GLY A 256 -10.04 0.83 3.75
N ILE A 257 -9.03 0.37 2.99
CA ILE A 257 -9.10 0.31 1.53
C ILE A 257 -10.25 -0.59 1.06
N GLU A 258 -11.01 -0.15 0.07
CA GLU A 258 -11.98 -0.97 -0.65
C GLU A 258 -11.41 -1.30 -2.04
N VAL A 259 -11.15 -2.58 -2.33
CA VAL A 259 -10.47 -2.96 -3.58
C VAL A 259 -10.90 -4.35 -4.04
N ARG A 260 -10.73 -4.67 -5.32
CA ARG A 260 -11.00 -6.03 -5.81
C ARG A 260 -9.93 -7.02 -5.33
N ASN A 261 -8.67 -6.74 -5.63
CA ASN A 261 -7.52 -7.57 -5.22
C ASN A 261 -6.36 -6.70 -4.77
N VAL A 262 -5.58 -7.20 -3.81
CA VAL A 262 -4.25 -6.68 -3.51
C VAL A 262 -3.23 -7.71 -3.99
N LEU A 263 -2.45 -7.35 -5.02
CA LEU A 263 -1.44 -8.21 -5.62
C LEU A 263 -0.05 -7.68 -5.26
N ALA A 264 0.61 -8.30 -4.29
CA ALA A 264 1.92 -7.93 -3.76
C ALA A 264 2.93 -9.07 -3.97
N ARG A 265 2.93 -9.71 -5.15
CA ARG A 265 3.77 -10.88 -5.38
C ARG A 265 5.23 -10.47 -5.53
N GLY A 266 6.11 -11.12 -4.79
CA GLY A 266 7.55 -10.84 -4.85
C GLY A 266 7.95 -9.42 -4.44
N THR A 267 7.12 -8.71 -3.68
CA THR A 267 7.46 -7.37 -3.15
C THR A 267 8.56 -7.44 -2.09
N ASP A 268 9.41 -6.42 -2.01
CA ASP A 268 10.35 -6.21 -0.89
C ASP A 268 9.93 -4.96 -0.13
N VAL A 269 9.42 -5.13 1.09
CA VAL A 269 8.88 -4.08 1.93
C VAL A 269 9.74 -3.97 3.19
N ARG A 270 10.36 -2.80 3.39
CA ARG A 270 11.02 -2.40 4.64
C ARG A 270 10.11 -1.42 5.37
N GLY A 271 9.61 -1.83 6.52
CA GLY A 271 8.40 -1.28 7.15
C GLY A 271 7.22 -2.24 7.00
N GLY A 272 6.12 -1.97 7.72
CA GLY A 272 4.94 -2.83 7.69
C GLY A 272 3.99 -2.57 6.51
N ILE A 273 3.05 -3.49 6.33
CA ILE A 273 1.87 -3.35 5.46
C ILE A 273 0.63 -3.24 6.36
N ASN A 274 -0.11 -2.14 6.25
CA ASN A 274 -1.36 -1.93 6.97
C ASN A 274 -2.56 -2.14 6.03
N LEU A 275 -3.40 -3.10 6.36
CA LEU A 275 -4.64 -3.50 5.70
C LEU A 275 -5.79 -3.61 6.74
N ARG A 276 -5.67 -2.92 7.87
CA ARG A 276 -6.70 -2.88 8.91
C ARG A 276 -8.04 -2.44 8.33
N GLY A 277 -9.10 -3.18 8.62
CA GLY A 277 -10.45 -2.88 8.15
C GLY A 277 -10.61 -2.86 6.62
N ALA A 278 -9.62 -3.33 5.86
CA ALA A 278 -9.69 -3.37 4.41
C ALA A 278 -10.77 -4.36 3.94
N ARG A 279 -11.44 -4.02 2.84
CA ARG A 279 -12.47 -4.86 2.20
C ARG A 279 -12.02 -5.24 0.80
N LEU A 280 -11.69 -6.52 0.63
CA LEU A 280 -11.23 -7.11 -0.61
C LEU A 280 -12.34 -7.97 -1.21
N VAL A 281 -12.78 -7.66 -2.42
CA VAL A 281 -13.83 -8.46 -3.10
C VAL A 281 -13.33 -9.87 -3.42
N ALA A 282 -12.05 -10.01 -3.75
CA ALA A 282 -11.41 -11.27 -4.10
C ALA A 282 -10.18 -11.49 -3.21
N ASP A 283 -8.96 -11.51 -3.76
CA ASP A 283 -7.81 -12.10 -3.07
C ASP A 283 -6.81 -11.05 -2.57
N PHE A 284 -6.12 -11.40 -1.47
CA PHE A 284 -4.82 -10.82 -1.12
C PHE A 284 -3.73 -11.81 -1.49
N ASP A 285 -2.91 -11.49 -2.51
CA ASP A 285 -1.82 -12.34 -2.97
C ASP A 285 -0.46 -11.69 -2.65
N GLY A 286 0.15 -12.11 -1.55
CA GLY A 286 1.52 -11.79 -1.14
C GLY A 286 2.50 -12.93 -1.42
N THR A 287 2.27 -13.76 -2.44
CA THR A 287 3.16 -14.88 -2.76
C THR A 287 4.60 -14.40 -3.00
N GLY A 288 5.56 -14.94 -2.25
CA GLY A 288 6.97 -14.59 -2.35
C GLY A 288 7.32 -13.18 -1.83
N ALA A 289 6.38 -12.48 -1.19
CA ALA A 289 6.64 -11.18 -0.59
C ALA A 289 7.65 -11.29 0.55
N LYS A 290 8.50 -10.27 0.68
CA LYS A 290 9.44 -10.07 1.79
C LYS A 290 8.99 -8.84 2.54
N VAL A 291 8.63 -8.99 3.81
CA VAL A 291 8.23 -7.87 4.67
C VAL A 291 9.12 -7.88 5.90
N PHE A 292 9.79 -6.77 6.15
CA PHE A 292 10.74 -6.65 7.24
C PHE A 292 10.39 -5.43 8.08
N GLN A 293 9.82 -5.71 9.24
CA GLN A 293 9.57 -4.77 10.32
C GLN A 293 9.83 -5.47 11.66
N PRO A 294 11.11 -5.71 12.00
CA PRO A 294 11.46 -6.38 13.25
C PRO A 294 10.93 -5.56 14.43
N ASP A 295 10.51 -6.26 15.48
CA ASP A 295 10.01 -5.67 16.74
C ASP A 295 8.70 -4.87 16.65
N ASP A 296 8.00 -4.91 15.51
CA ASP A 296 6.65 -4.34 15.34
C ASP A 296 5.80 -5.21 14.38
N VAL A 297 4.62 -4.74 14.01
CA VAL A 297 3.69 -5.42 13.12
C VAL A 297 4.11 -5.26 11.67
N ALA A 298 4.59 -6.36 11.07
CA ALA A 298 4.95 -6.42 9.66
C ALA A 298 3.73 -6.47 8.74
N ILE A 299 2.68 -7.22 9.09
CA ILE A 299 1.42 -7.21 8.34
C ILE A 299 0.27 -7.03 9.33
N ALA A 300 -0.35 -5.85 9.28
CA ALA A 300 -1.50 -5.49 10.09
C ALA A 300 -2.77 -5.66 9.26
N ALA A 301 -3.53 -6.73 9.50
CA ALA A 301 -4.77 -7.04 8.79
C ALA A 301 -5.91 -7.33 9.78
N GLU A 302 -5.96 -6.58 10.87
CA GLU A 302 -7.03 -6.67 11.86
C GLU A 302 -8.38 -6.27 11.22
N ALA A 303 -9.41 -7.08 11.45
CA ALA A 303 -10.75 -6.92 10.89
C ALA A 303 -10.80 -6.77 9.35
N ILE A 304 -9.80 -7.31 8.64
CA ILE A 304 -9.86 -7.40 7.17
C ILE A 304 -11.03 -8.32 6.75
N ASP A 305 -11.74 -7.96 5.69
CA ASP A 305 -12.74 -8.82 5.05
C ASP A 305 -12.31 -9.15 3.62
N VAL A 306 -12.12 -10.44 3.34
CA VAL A 306 -11.59 -10.96 2.09
C VAL A 306 -12.61 -11.94 1.51
N GLY A 307 -13.25 -11.55 0.42
CA GLY A 307 -14.23 -12.39 -0.29
C GLY A 307 -13.62 -13.60 -1.01
N GLY A 308 -12.30 -13.58 -1.22
CA GLY A 308 -11.50 -14.69 -1.73
C GLY A 308 -10.55 -15.24 -0.68
N SER A 309 -9.30 -15.46 -1.08
CA SER A 309 -8.25 -16.10 -0.27
C SER A 309 -7.13 -15.12 0.09
N VAL A 310 -6.43 -15.43 1.18
CA VAL A 310 -5.16 -14.79 1.55
C VAL A 310 -4.02 -15.76 1.21
N LEU A 311 -3.16 -15.37 0.27
CA LEU A 311 -2.09 -16.21 -0.25
C LEU A 311 -0.73 -15.62 0.16
N LEU A 312 -0.06 -16.25 1.12
CA LEU A 312 1.26 -15.88 1.63
C LEU A 312 2.29 -16.98 1.37
N ARG A 313 2.14 -17.69 0.24
CA ARG A 313 3.03 -18.80 -0.13
C ARG A 313 4.45 -18.31 -0.32
N SER A 314 5.41 -19.00 0.29
CA SER A 314 6.83 -18.66 0.20
C SER A 314 7.15 -17.21 0.58
N ALA A 315 6.28 -16.54 1.33
CA ALA A 315 6.56 -15.20 1.85
C ALA A 315 7.57 -15.29 3.01
N THR A 316 8.39 -14.25 3.17
CA THR A 316 9.29 -14.09 4.31
C THR A 316 8.86 -12.86 5.09
N VAL A 317 8.47 -13.04 6.35
CA VAL A 317 8.03 -11.95 7.22
C VAL A 317 8.89 -11.92 8.48
N ASP A 318 9.52 -10.78 8.75
CA ASP A 318 10.22 -10.49 10.00
C ASP A 318 9.44 -9.38 10.72
N GLY A 319 8.87 -9.71 11.88
CA GLY A 319 7.83 -8.95 12.56
C GLY A 319 6.51 -9.74 12.64
N GLU A 320 5.52 -9.15 13.32
CA GLU A 320 4.25 -9.80 13.60
C GLU A 320 3.28 -9.73 12.41
N VAL A 321 2.52 -10.82 12.18
CA VAL A 321 1.36 -10.84 11.28
C VAL A 321 0.08 -10.92 12.11
N ARG A 322 -0.73 -9.85 12.07
CA ARG A 322 -2.00 -9.75 12.79
C ARG A 322 -3.19 -9.90 11.86
N LEU A 323 -4.00 -10.91 12.11
CA LEU A 323 -5.27 -11.21 11.43
C LEU A 323 -6.42 -11.25 12.46
N LEU A 324 -6.31 -10.43 13.51
CA LEU A 324 -7.29 -10.36 14.60
C LEU A 324 -8.68 -10.01 14.05
N GLY A 325 -9.65 -10.90 14.22
CA GLY A 325 -11.01 -10.67 13.73
C GLY A 325 -11.15 -10.65 12.20
N ALA A 326 -10.17 -11.17 11.46
CA ALA A 326 -10.23 -11.26 10.00
C ALA A 326 -11.36 -12.18 9.53
N SER A 327 -12.03 -11.83 8.45
CA SER A 327 -12.99 -12.65 7.72
C SER A 327 -12.38 -13.02 6.37
N ILE A 328 -12.11 -14.30 6.15
CA ILE A 328 -11.55 -14.82 4.90
C ILE A 328 -12.51 -15.88 4.38
N ALA A 329 -13.25 -15.58 3.31
CA ALA A 329 -14.24 -16.50 2.77
C ALA A 329 -13.60 -17.75 2.13
N GLY A 330 -12.42 -17.60 1.55
CA GLY A 330 -11.61 -18.66 0.94
C GLY A 330 -10.51 -19.17 1.87
N ASP A 331 -9.36 -19.49 1.28
CA ASP A 331 -8.24 -20.14 1.97
C ASP A 331 -7.32 -19.10 2.62
N LEU A 332 -6.69 -19.47 3.73
CA LEU A 332 -5.49 -18.80 4.24
C LEU A 332 -4.29 -19.70 3.95
N ASN A 333 -3.52 -19.38 2.92
CA ASN A 333 -2.45 -20.23 2.43
C ASN A 333 -1.07 -19.68 2.78
N CYS A 334 -0.50 -20.17 3.88
CA CYS A 334 0.85 -19.82 4.36
C CYS A 334 1.90 -20.91 4.02
N THR A 335 1.69 -21.68 2.94
CA THR A 335 2.61 -22.77 2.57
C THR A 335 4.01 -22.24 2.33
N SER A 336 5.01 -22.83 3.00
CA SER A 336 6.42 -22.41 2.93
C SER A 336 6.68 -20.96 3.35
N MET A 337 5.75 -20.33 4.08
CA MET A 337 5.98 -19.00 4.66
C MET A 337 7.03 -19.09 5.78
N GLY A 338 8.07 -18.27 5.70
CA GLY A 338 8.98 -18.03 6.81
C GLY A 338 8.49 -16.84 7.61
N ILE A 339 8.20 -17.03 8.90
CA ILE A 339 7.79 -15.93 9.78
C ILE A 339 8.61 -15.97 11.07
N ALA A 340 9.12 -14.82 11.47
CA ALA A 340 9.87 -14.66 12.70
C ALA A 340 9.44 -13.39 13.41
N ASN A 341 9.16 -13.49 14.70
CA ASN A 341 9.08 -12.36 15.61
C ASN A 341 9.82 -12.79 16.88
N PRO A 342 11.05 -12.32 17.14
CA PRO A 342 11.82 -12.76 18.30
C PRO A 342 11.27 -12.20 19.62
N SER A 343 10.48 -11.13 19.55
CA SER A 343 10.05 -10.34 20.70
C SER A 343 8.66 -10.72 21.22
N ASP A 344 7.80 -11.33 20.40
CA ASP A 344 6.43 -11.73 20.77
C ASP A 344 5.85 -12.80 19.80
N ASP A 345 4.54 -13.06 19.86
CA ASP A 345 3.82 -13.91 18.91
C ASP A 345 4.10 -13.49 17.45
N ALA A 346 4.39 -14.46 16.60
CA ALA A 346 4.69 -14.23 15.19
C ALA A 346 3.42 -14.09 14.34
N LEU A 347 2.38 -14.87 14.64
CA LEU A 347 1.11 -14.90 13.90
C LEU A 347 -0.08 -14.90 14.85
N GLN A 348 -0.88 -13.84 14.80
CA GLN A 348 -2.08 -13.70 15.62
C GLN A 348 -3.35 -13.85 14.77
N LEU A 349 -4.11 -14.92 15.04
CA LEU A 349 -5.36 -15.27 14.33
C LEU A 349 -6.60 -15.21 15.25
N SER A 350 -6.51 -14.53 16.39
CA SER A 350 -7.61 -14.54 17.35
C SER A 350 -8.89 -14.00 16.71
N ARG A 351 -10.01 -14.73 16.87
CA ARG A 351 -11.32 -14.40 16.27
C ARG A 351 -11.35 -14.34 14.73
N ALA A 352 -10.32 -14.84 14.04
CA ALA A 352 -10.38 -14.95 12.59
C ALA A 352 -11.38 -16.04 12.17
N GLU A 353 -12.18 -15.76 11.14
CA GLU A 353 -13.06 -16.71 10.48
C GLU A 353 -12.49 -17.05 9.10
N ILE A 354 -12.14 -18.32 8.89
CA ILE A 354 -11.59 -18.82 7.61
C ILE A 354 -12.58 -19.85 7.07
N GLY A 355 -13.20 -19.53 5.92
CA GLY A 355 -14.21 -20.38 5.28
C GLY A 355 -13.62 -21.55 4.50
N GLY A 356 -12.41 -21.38 3.98
CA GLY A 356 -11.66 -22.39 3.26
C GLY A 356 -10.65 -23.16 4.11
N ILE A 357 -9.59 -23.63 3.46
CA ILE A 357 -8.54 -24.45 4.06
C ILE A 357 -7.43 -23.54 4.62
N LEU A 358 -6.92 -23.92 5.79
CA LEU A 358 -5.62 -23.48 6.31
C LEU A 358 -4.63 -24.63 6.13
N PRO A 359 -3.84 -24.69 5.04
CA PRO A 359 -2.86 -25.74 4.85
C PRO A 359 -1.83 -25.67 5.97
N ALA A 360 -1.51 -26.80 6.62
CA ALA A 360 -0.52 -26.83 7.68
C ALA A 360 0.83 -26.29 7.16
N ALA A 361 1.35 -25.24 7.81
CA ALA A 361 2.64 -24.65 7.48
C ALA A 361 3.76 -25.70 7.72
N GLY A 362 4.29 -26.25 6.64
CA GLY A 362 5.34 -27.27 6.70
C GLY A 362 6.71 -26.73 6.28
N ARG A 363 7.54 -26.34 7.27
CA ARG A 363 8.94 -26.83 7.40
C ARG A 363 9.50 -26.42 8.78
N GLN A 364 9.67 -27.40 9.64
CA GLN A 364 10.51 -27.31 10.83
C GLN A 364 11.96 -27.24 10.32
N ASP A 365 12.60 -26.09 10.45
CA ASP A 365 14.04 -25.96 10.19
C ASP A 365 14.77 -26.68 11.34
N ARG A 366 14.87 -28.01 11.25
CA ARG A 366 15.88 -28.77 11.97
C ARG A 366 17.21 -28.38 11.35
N ARG A 367 17.83 -27.32 11.87
CA ARG A 367 19.28 -27.16 11.72
C ARG A 367 19.91 -28.36 12.42
N SER A 368 20.44 -29.25 11.60
CA SER A 368 21.30 -30.37 11.99
C SER A 368 22.43 -29.85 12.87
N ALA A 369 22.69 -30.64 13.92
CA ALA A 369 23.70 -30.46 14.96
C ALA A 369 25.13 -30.26 14.43
#